data_AF-A0A8H6BKK3-F1
#
_entry.id   AF-A0A8H6BKK3-F1
#
_cell.length_a   1.000
_cell.length_b   1.000
_cell.length_c   1.000
_cell.angle_alpha   90.00
_cell.angle_beta   90.00
_cell.angle_gamma   90.00
#
_symmetry.space_group_name_H-M   'P 1'
#
loop_
_entity.id
_entity.type
_entity.pdbx_description
1 polymer ?
#
loop_
_entity_poly.entity_id
_entity_poly.type
_entity_poly.pdbx_seq_one_letter_code
_entity_poly.pdbx_strand_id
1 'polypeptide(L)'
;MASLSGNTNVLMIAVLKPDREVQKFEFFRENLINWYKFNFKSAGIALFFLGVVPVTLGWIGYKYQTINMIAARRDKPVYDNEWVPRK
;
A
#
# COMPACT_ATOMS: atom_id res chain seq x y z
N MET A 1 -9.30 -19.18 -34.17
CA MET A 1 -8.93 -18.33 -33.02
C MET A 1 -8.35 -19.24 -31.95
N ALA A 2 -7.03 -19.40 -31.91
CA ALA A 2 -6.34 -20.25 -30.95
C ALA A 2 -5.54 -19.38 -29.98
N SER A 3 -5.71 -19.66 -28.69
CA SER A 3 -5.12 -18.95 -27.54
C SER A 3 -3.58 -18.90 -27.63
N LEU A 4 -3.03 -17.68 -27.73
CA LEU A 4 -1.59 -17.39 -27.62
C LEU A 4 -1.16 -17.04 -26.18
N SER A 5 -1.97 -17.41 -25.18
CA SER A 5 -1.74 -17.03 -23.78
C SER A 5 -0.69 -17.89 -23.05
N GLY A 6 -0.15 -18.94 -23.69
CA GLY A 6 0.74 -19.92 -23.05
C GLY A 6 2.24 -19.74 -23.29
N ASN A 7 2.66 -18.81 -24.17
CA ASN A 7 4.02 -18.81 -24.74
C ASN A 7 4.87 -17.55 -24.45
N THR A 8 4.39 -16.63 -23.61
CA THR A 8 5.16 -15.42 -23.26
C THR A 8 6.38 -15.73 -22.38
N ASN A 9 6.31 -16.79 -21.56
CA ASN A 9 7.44 -17.22 -20.74
C ASN A 9 8.59 -17.81 -21.56
N VAL A 10 8.30 -18.57 -22.63
CA VAL A 10 9.33 -19.19 -23.47
C VAL A 10 10.05 -18.14 -24.32
N LEU A 11 9.35 -17.10 -24.78
CA LEU A 11 9.93 -16.02 -25.57
C LEU A 11 10.81 -15.07 -24.75
N MET A 12 10.51 -14.83 -23.46
CA MET A 12 11.40 -14.03 -22.59
C MET A 12 12.69 -14.78 -22.21
N ILE A 13 12.63 -16.10 -22.02
CA ILE A 13 13.80 -16.95 -21.71
C ILE A 13 14.78 -17.03 -22.90
N ALA A 14 14.30 -16.86 -24.13
CA ALA A 14 15.13 -16.98 -25.33
C ALA A 14 16.04 -15.77 -25.62
N VAL A 15 15.84 -14.62 -24.98
CA VAL A 15 16.59 -13.37 -25.26
C VAL A 15 17.75 -13.14 -24.28
N LEU A 16 17.67 -13.68 -23.05
CA LEU A 16 18.69 -13.52 -22.02
C LEU A 16 19.19 -14.89 -21.55
N LYS A 17 20.50 -15.13 -21.65
CA LYS A 17 21.12 -16.36 -21.13
C LYS A 17 20.91 -16.38 -19.61
N PRO A 18 20.23 -17.39 -19.06
CA PRO A 18 19.91 -17.39 -17.65
C PRO A 18 21.18 -17.71 -16.85
N ASP A 19 21.59 -16.78 -15.99
CA ASP A 19 22.71 -16.96 -15.08
C ASP A 19 22.29 -17.87 -13.93
N ARG A 20 23.10 -18.89 -13.64
CA ARG A 20 22.84 -19.87 -12.59
C ARG A 20 22.85 -19.22 -11.20
N GLU A 21 23.71 -18.24 -10.95
CA GLU A 21 23.78 -17.59 -9.64
C GLU A 21 22.60 -16.64 -9.43
N VAL A 22 22.13 -15.97 -10.49
CA VAL A 22 20.92 -15.12 -10.44
C VAL A 22 19.68 -15.97 -10.16
N GLN A 23 19.52 -17.11 -10.84
CA GLN A 23 18.38 -18.02 -10.59
C GLN A 23 18.36 -18.56 -9.16
N LYS A 24 19.52 -18.90 -8.59
CA LYS A 24 19.60 -19.33 -7.19
C LYS A 24 19.20 -18.21 -6.23
N PHE A 25 19.64 -16.99 -6.50
CA PHE A 25 19.26 -15.82 -5.70
C PHE A 25 17.76 -15.55 -5.79
N GLU A 26 17.17 -15.60 -6.99
CA GLU A 26 15.73 -15.44 -7.19
C GLU A 26 14.94 -16.52 -6.45
N PHE A 27 15.33 -17.78 -6.61
CA PHE A 27 14.73 -18.90 -5.89
C PHE A 27 14.82 -18.72 -4.37
N PHE A 28 15.96 -18.27 -3.86
CA PHE A 28 16.13 -18.00 -2.44
C PHE A 28 15.26 -16.82 -1.96
N ARG A 29 15.17 -15.76 -2.75
CA ARG A 29 14.36 -14.58 -2.41
C ARG A 29 12.86 -14.91 -2.38
N GLU A 30 12.39 -15.73 -3.31
CA GLU A 30 10.97 -16.15 -3.38
C GLU A 30 10.60 -17.12 -2.26
N ASN A 31 11.54 -17.97 -1.84
CA ASN A 31 11.32 -18.97 -0.79
C ASN A 31 11.78 -18.52 0.61
N LEU A 32 12.02 -17.22 0.80
CA LEU A 32 12.58 -16.66 2.04
C LEU A 32 11.79 -17.07 3.30
N ILE A 33 10.47 -17.26 3.16
CA ILE A 33 9.58 -17.68 4.24
C ILE A 33 9.86 -19.09 4.74
N ASN A 34 10.29 -20.01 3.86
CA ASN A 34 10.61 -21.39 4.24
C ASN A 34 11.85 -21.47 5.14
N TRP A 35 12.71 -20.45 5.07
CA TRP A 35 13.90 -20.32 5.91
C TRP A 35 13.74 -19.32 7.06
N TYR A 36 12.58 -18.66 7.15
CA TYR A 36 12.32 -17.70 8.21
C TYR A 36 12.13 -18.41 9.55
N LYS A 37 12.91 -17.98 10.56
CA LYS A 37 12.75 -18.41 11.95
C LYS A 37 12.30 -17.22 12.78
N PHE A 38 11.26 -17.42 13.60
CA PHE A 38 10.79 -16.40 14.51
C PHE A 38 11.85 -16.11 15.57
N ASN A 39 12.28 -14.86 15.67
CA ASN A 39 13.25 -14.39 16.65
C ASN A 39 12.73 -13.09 17.28
N PHE A 40 13.08 -12.79 18.53
CA PHE A 40 12.66 -11.56 19.21
C PHE A 40 13.02 -10.30 18.43
N LYS A 41 14.17 -10.30 17.73
CA LYS A 41 14.57 -9.19 16.85
C LYS A 41 13.62 -9.01 15.66
N SER A 42 13.19 -10.10 15.00
CA SER A 42 12.29 -10.02 13.85
C SER A 42 10.85 -9.73 14.27
N ALA A 43 10.43 -10.24 15.44
CA ALA A 43 9.14 -9.91 16.05
C ALA A 43 9.00 -8.41 16.32
N GLY A 44 10.04 -7.77 16.86
CA GLY A 44 10.05 -6.33 17.12
C GLY A 44 9.90 -5.50 15.83
N ILE A 45 10.60 -5.89 14.77
CA ILE A 45 10.49 -5.24 13.45
C ILE A 45 9.09 -5.42 12.86
N ALA A 46 8.54 -6.64 12.92
CA ALA A 46 7.19 -6.91 12.44
C ALA A 46 6.14 -6.08 13.21
N LEU A 47 6.24 -6.01 14.54
CA LEU A 47 5.34 -5.20 15.36
C LEU A 47 5.45 -3.70 15.04
N PHE A 48 6.67 -3.20 14.80
CA PHE A 48 6.88 -1.81 14.44
C PHE A 48 6.20 -1.47 13.10
N PHE A 49 6.45 -2.25 12.06
CA PHE A 49 5.92 -1.94 10.72
C PHE A 49 4.43 -2.27 10.55
N LEU A 50 3.94 -3.35 11.18
CA LEU A 50 2.52 -3.75 11.05
C LEU A 50 1.61 -3.11 12.10
N GLY A 51 2.15 -2.71 13.24
CA GLY A 51 1.39 -2.12 14.34
C GLY A 51 1.67 -0.63 14.48
N VAL A 52 2.89 -0.29 14.90
CA VAL A 52 3.24 1.08 15.33
C VAL A 52 3.08 2.08 14.18
N VAL A 53 3.63 1.79 13.00
CA VAL A 53 3.58 2.68 11.84
C VAL A 53 2.14 2.99 11.39
N PRO A 54 1.27 2.01 11.10
CA PRO A 54 -0.09 2.33 10.65
C PRO A 54 -0.94 3.01 11.74
N VAL A 55 -0.78 2.63 13.01
CA VAL A 55 -1.51 3.26 14.12
C VAL A 55 -1.10 4.73 14.28
N THR A 56 0.20 5.01 14.25
CA THR A 56 0.71 6.40 14.38
C THR A 56 0.31 7.25 13.18
N LEU A 57 0.44 6.72 11.95
CA LEU A 57 -0.01 7.41 10.74
C LEU A 57 -1.52 7.67 10.76
N GLY A 58 -2.33 6.70 11.18
CA GLY A 58 -3.77 6.87 11.34
C GLY A 58 -4.10 7.98 12.35
N TRP A 59 -3.46 7.96 13.52
CA TRP A 59 -3.67 8.99 14.54
C TRP A 59 -3.30 10.40 14.04
N ILE A 60 -2.15 10.55 13.38
CA ILE A 60 -1.73 11.81 12.78
C ILE A 60 -2.73 12.25 11.69
N GLY A 61 -3.17 11.32 10.84
CA GLY A 61 -4.14 11.57 9.79
C GLY A 61 -5.47 12.11 10.32
N TYR A 62 -6.03 11.48 11.36
CA TYR A 62 -7.26 11.97 12.00
C TYR A 62 -7.06 13.31 12.70
N LYS A 63 -5.93 13.51 13.39
CA LYS A 63 -5.63 14.76 14.10
C LYS A 63 -5.57 15.96 13.15
N TYR A 64 -5.01 15.77 11.96
CA TYR A 64 -4.82 16.83 10.97
C TYR A 64 -5.80 16.75 9.78
N GLN A 65 -6.88 15.99 9.93
CA GLN A 65 -7.90 15.79 8.90
C GLN A 65 -8.51 17.11 8.40
N THR A 66 -8.54 18.14 9.25
CA THR A 66 -9.22 19.42 8.98
C THR A 66 -8.40 20.42 8.18
N ILE A 67 -7.12 20.16 7.90
CA ILE A 67 -6.20 21.15 7.28
C ILE A 67 -6.60 21.50 5.83
N ASN A 68 -7.36 20.65 5.12
CA ASN A 68 -7.72 20.87 3.72
C ASN A 68 -9.11 20.32 3.34
N MET A 69 -10.13 20.55 4.18
CA MET A 69 -11.49 20.12 3.86
C MET A 69 -12.18 21.09 2.89
N ILE A 70 -11.96 20.90 1.59
CA ILE A 70 -12.75 21.55 0.53
C ILE A 70 -14.17 20.96 0.62
N ALA A 71 -15.16 21.81 0.91
CA ALA A 71 -16.56 21.45 1.20
C ALA A 71 -16.86 20.85 2.60
N ALA A 72 -16.08 21.20 3.64
CA ALA A 72 -16.52 20.98 5.01
C ALA A 72 -17.94 21.53 5.26
N ARG A 73 -18.71 20.86 6.12
CA ARG A 73 -20.03 21.34 6.55
C ARG A 73 -19.87 22.75 7.08
N ARG A 74 -20.66 23.68 6.56
CA ARG A 74 -20.61 25.08 6.98
C ARG A 74 -21.16 25.16 8.40
N ASP A 75 -20.34 25.65 9.33
CA ASP A 75 -20.78 25.97 10.70
C ASP A 75 -21.57 27.28 10.77
N LYS A 76 -21.51 28.08 9.69
CA LYS A 76 -22.21 29.35 9.55
C LYS A 76 -23.10 29.36 8.30
N PRO A 77 -24.27 30.02 8.35
CA PRO A 77 -25.11 30.16 7.17
C PRO A 77 -24.35 30.91 6.05
N VAL A 78 -24.63 30.56 4.79
CA VAL A 78 -24.01 31.18 3.61
C VAL A 78 -24.43 32.64 3.43
N TYR A 79 -25.59 32.99 3.98
CA TYR A 79 -26.20 34.29 3.85
C TYR A 79 -26.48 34.82 5.25
N ASP A 80 -25.91 35.98 5.59
CA ASP A 80 -26.20 36.69 6.85
C ASP A 80 -27.61 37.32 6.84
N ASN A 81 -28.23 37.43 5.66
CA ASN A 81 -29.55 37.99 5.47
C ASN A 81 -30.56 36.87 5.15
N GLU A 82 -31.70 36.86 5.87
CA GLU A 82 -32.86 36.00 5.58
C GLU A 82 -33.41 36.27 4.17
N TRP A 83 -32.84 35.62 3.15
CA TRP A 83 -33.28 35.79 1.76
C TRP A 83 -34.58 35.04 1.44
N VAL A 84 -35.10 34.24 2.37
CA VAL A 84 -36.41 33.59 2.26
C VAL A 84 -37.30 34.17 3.34
N PRO A 85 -38.23 35.08 2.99
CA PRO A 85 -39.22 35.59 3.93
C PRO A 85 -40.11 34.41 4.38
N ARG A 86 -39.96 34.00 5.63
CA ARG A 86 -40.90 33.10 6.30
C ARG A 86 -41.70 33.92 7.31
N LYS A 87 -42.52 34.83 6.80
CA LYS A 87 -43.65 35.43 7.53
C LYS A 87 -44.88 35.30 6.66
#